data_AF-A0A1G1RPL5-F1
#
_entry.id   AF-A0A1G1RPL5-F1
#
_cell.length_a   1.000
_cell.length_b   1.000
_cell.length_c   1.000
_cell.angle_alpha   90.00
_cell.angle_beta   90.00
_cell.angle_gamma   90.00
#
_symmetry.space_group_name_H-M   'P 1'
#
loop_
_entity.id
_entity.type
_entity.pdbx_description
1 polymer ?
#
loop_
_entity_poly.entity_id
_entity_poly.type
_entity_poly.pdbx_seq_one_letter_code
_entity_poly.pdbx_strand_id
1 'polypeptide(L)'
;MSILQNMIDARWRGHRPLTWIAVAVAIGMFLVLAMGSLVTNTGAAYGCGHDWPLCNGKFVPAYNISSFIEYGHRMVSGLVGILVVVSTYGVTSLFRIRKDAMWYAWGTFFFTFLQAALGALAVAIRRNAEQAQLSFASTQQLKRLAPLVKM
;
A
#
# COMPACT_ATOMS: atom_id res chain seq x y z
N MET A 1 11.69 -33.29 21.78
CA MET A 1 11.33 -32.16 20.89
C MET A 1 9.84 -32.11 20.52
N SER A 2 9.14 -33.25 20.39
CA SER A 2 7.71 -33.31 20.02
C SER A 2 6.72 -32.78 21.07
N ILE A 3 6.96 -33.03 22.36
CA ILE A 3 6.05 -32.62 23.45
C ILE A 3 6.05 -31.09 23.64
N LEU A 4 7.20 -30.44 23.48
CA LEU A 4 7.33 -28.98 23.51
C LEU A 4 6.60 -28.34 22.33
N GLN A 5 6.74 -28.87 21.12
CA GLN A 5 5.98 -28.41 19.94
C GLN A 5 4.47 -28.51 20.17
N ASN A 6 3.99 -29.64 20.69
CA ASN A 6 2.57 -29.88 20.97
C ASN A 6 2.00 -28.94 22.05
N MET A 7 2.75 -28.64 23.11
CA MET A 7 2.34 -27.66 24.13
C MET A 7 2.35 -26.22 23.58
N ILE A 8 3.26 -25.91 22.65
CA ILE A 8 3.33 -24.62 21.96
C ILE A 8 2.10 -24.45 21.04
N ASP A 9 1.69 -25.49 20.31
CA ASP A 9 0.50 -25.49 19.46
C ASP A 9 -0.80 -25.42 20.29
N ALA A 10 -0.81 -26.03 21.48
CA ALA A 10 -1.91 -25.89 22.44
C ALA A 10 -2.02 -24.45 22.97
N ARG A 11 -0.90 -23.75 23.19
CA ARG A 11 -0.88 -22.35 23.61
C ARG A 11 -1.30 -21.37 22.50
N TRP A 12 -1.03 -21.69 21.24
CA TRP A 12 -1.63 -20.99 20.08
C TRP A 12 -3.14 -21.18 19.99
N ARG A 13 -3.63 -22.40 20.24
CA ARG A 13 -5.08 -22.69 20.24
C ARG A 13 -5.85 -21.97 21.36
N GLY A 14 -5.19 -21.58 22.45
CA GLY A 14 -5.78 -20.83 23.55
C GLY A 14 -6.19 -19.39 23.21
N HIS A 15 -5.54 -18.76 22.24
CA HIS A 15 -5.84 -17.39 21.79
C HIS A 15 -6.45 -17.38 20.39
N ARG A 16 -7.61 -18.02 20.26
CA ARG A 16 -8.46 -18.03 19.06
C ARG A 16 -8.54 -16.66 18.34
N PRO A 17 -8.74 -15.51 19.01
CA PRO A 17 -8.85 -14.23 18.29
C PRO A 17 -7.57 -13.82 17.55
N LEU A 18 -6.37 -14.11 18.09
CA LEU A 18 -5.12 -13.71 17.44
C LEU A 18 -4.85 -14.52 16.17
N THR A 19 -5.20 -15.81 16.18
CA THR A 19 -5.11 -16.67 14.99
C THR A 19 -6.05 -16.18 13.89
N TRP A 20 -7.28 -15.78 14.23
CA TRP A 20 -8.22 -15.21 13.26
C TRP A 20 -7.73 -13.87 12.69
N ILE A 21 -7.14 -13.01 13.53
CA ILE A 21 -6.51 -11.76 13.07
C ILE A 21 -5.36 -12.05 12.10
N ALA A 22 -4.50 -13.02 12.41
CA ALA A 22 -3.39 -13.40 11.54
C ALA A 22 -3.87 -13.93 10.18
N VAL A 23 -4.93 -14.75 10.16
CA VAL A 23 -5.58 -15.22 8.93
C VAL A 23 -6.19 -14.06 8.15
N ALA A 24 -6.86 -13.12 8.83
CA ALA A 24 -7.42 -11.93 8.20
C ALA A 24 -6.33 -11.04 7.58
N VAL A 25 -5.18 -10.88 8.24
CA VAL A 25 -4.01 -10.18 7.71
C VAL A 25 -3.47 -10.87 6.46
N ALA A 26 -3.34 -12.20 6.46
CA ALA A 26 -2.84 -12.95 5.33
C ALA A 26 -3.76 -12.82 4.10
N ILE A 27 -5.07 -13.01 4.29
CA ILE A 27 -6.07 -12.83 3.23
C ILE A 27 -6.08 -11.38 2.75
N GLY A 28 -6.07 -10.43 3.68
CA GLY A 28 -6.04 -8.99 3.37
C GLY A 28 -4.82 -8.61 2.54
N MET A 29 -3.63 -9.11 2.88
CA MET A 29 -2.42 -8.83 2.11
C MET A 29 -2.44 -9.44 0.72
N PHE A 30 -2.99 -10.64 0.57
CA PHE A 30 -3.19 -11.23 -0.75
C PHE A 30 -4.11 -10.35 -1.62
N LEU A 31 -5.21 -9.84 -1.06
CA LEU A 31 -6.11 -8.92 -1.76
C LEU A 31 -5.42 -7.60 -2.14
N VAL A 32 -4.61 -7.04 -1.24
CA VAL A 32 -3.83 -5.82 -1.52
C VAL A 32 -2.90 -6.04 -2.72
N LEU A 33 -2.19 -7.16 -2.77
CA LEU A 33 -1.29 -7.48 -3.89
C LEU A 33 -2.06 -7.67 -5.20
N ALA A 34 -3.17 -8.40 -5.18
CA ALA A 34 -4.02 -8.63 -6.35
C ALA A 34 -4.62 -7.31 -6.88
N MET A 35 -5.14 -6.46 -5.99
CA MET A 35 -5.67 -5.13 -6.35
C MET A 35 -4.58 -4.18 -6.86
N GLY A 36 -3.37 -4.22 -6.27
CA GLY A 36 -2.25 -3.41 -6.75
C GLY A 36 -1.83 -3.77 -8.18
N SER A 37 -1.81 -5.07 -8.49
CA SER A 37 -1.62 -5.56 -9.86
C SER A 37 -2.76 -5.09 -10.77
N LEU A 38 -4.01 -5.16 -10.32
CA LEU A 38 -5.17 -4.72 -11.11
C LEU A 38 -5.11 -3.22 -11.43
N VAL A 39 -4.81 -2.36 -10.45
CA VAL A 39 -4.69 -0.90 -10.64
C VAL A 39 -3.61 -0.57 -11.68
N THR A 40 -2.51 -1.32 -11.66
CA THR A 40 -1.38 -1.10 -12.59
C THR A 40 -1.73 -1.56 -14.01
N ASN A 41 -2.36 -2.73 -14.16
CA ASN A 41 -2.72 -3.30 -15.47
C ASN A 41 -3.92 -2.59 -16.13
N THR A 42 -4.85 -2.06 -15.35
CA THR A 42 -6.03 -1.35 -15.87
C THR A 42 -5.73 0.11 -16.24
N GLY A 43 -4.51 0.60 -16.01
CA GLY A 43 -4.18 2.01 -16.18
C GLY A 43 -4.89 2.94 -15.17
N ALA A 44 -5.59 2.37 -14.17
CA ALA A 44 -6.32 3.11 -13.15
C ALA A 44 -5.41 3.77 -12.10
N ALA A 45 -4.09 3.63 -12.22
CA ALA A 45 -3.09 4.24 -11.33
C ALA A 45 -3.09 5.79 -11.31
N TYR A 46 -3.86 6.42 -12.22
CA TYR A 46 -4.12 7.86 -12.29
C TYR A 46 -5.56 8.24 -11.89
N GLY A 47 -6.36 7.29 -11.38
CA GLY A 47 -7.77 7.51 -11.07
C GLY A 47 -7.99 8.55 -9.97
N CYS A 48 -7.09 8.64 -8.98
CA CYS A 48 -7.11 9.63 -7.91
C CYS A 48 -6.18 10.82 -8.13
N GLY A 49 -5.51 10.89 -9.29
CA GLY A 49 -4.58 11.97 -9.63
C GLY A 49 -3.31 12.00 -8.76
N HIS A 50 -2.82 13.20 -8.51
CA HIS A 50 -1.59 13.46 -7.74
C HIS A 50 -1.81 13.55 -6.23
N ASP A 51 -3.06 13.47 -5.80
CA ASP A 51 -3.39 13.62 -4.41
C ASP A 51 -3.16 12.30 -3.67
N TRP A 52 -2.42 12.39 -2.58
CA TRP A 52 -2.23 11.33 -1.60
C TRP A 52 -2.08 12.02 -0.24
N PRO A 53 -2.90 11.68 0.78
CA PRO A 53 -3.79 10.52 0.87
C PRO A 53 -5.21 10.71 0.30
N LEU A 54 -5.61 11.95 -0.03
CA LEU A 54 -6.94 12.24 -0.60
C LEU A 54 -7.01 11.83 -2.08
N CYS A 55 -8.22 11.66 -2.62
CA CYS A 55 -8.48 11.35 -4.02
C CYS A 55 -9.18 12.54 -4.69
N ASN A 56 -8.49 13.32 -5.53
CA ASN A 56 -9.01 14.54 -6.15
C ASN A 56 -9.65 15.52 -5.14
N GLY A 57 -8.96 15.78 -4.01
CA GLY A 57 -9.46 16.64 -2.93
C GLY A 57 -10.69 16.14 -2.16
N LYS A 58 -11.17 14.91 -2.39
CA LYS A 58 -12.30 14.29 -1.67
C LYS A 58 -11.90 12.95 -1.05
N PHE A 59 -12.59 12.58 0.03
CA PHE A 59 -12.47 11.25 0.65
C PHE A 59 -13.33 10.20 -0.06
N VAL A 60 -14.31 10.61 -0.89
CA VAL A 60 -15.15 9.71 -1.69
C VAL A 60 -14.92 10.01 -3.17
N PRO A 61 -14.60 9.00 -4.01
CA PRO A 61 -14.27 9.20 -5.41
C PRO A 61 -15.48 9.72 -6.22
N ALA A 62 -15.19 10.43 -7.31
CA ALA A 62 -16.18 10.74 -8.35
C ALA A 62 -16.58 9.45 -9.10
N TYR A 63 -17.70 9.48 -9.86
CA TYR A 63 -18.34 8.34 -10.54
C TYR A 63 -17.53 7.64 -11.66
N ASN A 64 -16.20 7.77 -11.67
CA ASN A 64 -15.33 7.08 -12.62
C ASN A 64 -14.83 5.75 -12.04
N ILE A 65 -14.90 4.69 -12.85
CA ILE A 65 -14.47 3.32 -12.48
C ILE A 65 -13.00 3.29 -12.06
N SER A 66 -12.12 4.03 -12.75
CA SER A 66 -10.69 4.09 -12.43
C SER A 66 -10.42 4.69 -11.04
N SER A 67 -11.12 5.76 -10.67
CA SER A 67 -11.01 6.37 -9.34
C SER A 67 -11.53 5.44 -8.23
N PHE A 68 -12.58 4.68 -8.52
CA PHE A 68 -13.14 3.71 -7.57
C PHE A 68 -12.17 2.55 -7.29
N ILE A 69 -11.52 2.02 -8.33
CA ILE A 69 -10.53 0.93 -8.18
C ILE A 69 -9.32 1.40 -7.37
N GLU A 70 -8.77 2.58 -7.68
CA GLU A 70 -7.61 3.10 -6.96
C GLU A 70 -7.94 3.44 -5.49
N TYR A 71 -9.09 4.09 -5.25
CA TYR A 71 -9.55 4.38 -3.90
C TYR A 71 -9.84 3.10 -3.09
N GLY A 72 -10.46 2.11 -3.71
CA GLY A 72 -10.72 0.79 -3.11
C GLY A 72 -9.43 0.11 -2.67
N HIS A 73 -8.39 0.12 -3.52
CA HIS A 73 -7.08 -0.39 -3.15
C HIS A 73 -6.48 0.37 -1.95
N ARG A 74 -6.52 1.71 -1.94
CA ARG A 74 -6.02 2.54 -0.82
C ARG A 74 -6.74 2.22 0.50
N MET A 75 -8.07 2.07 0.46
CA MET A 75 -8.89 1.73 1.63
C MET A 75 -8.56 0.35 2.19
N VAL A 76 -8.49 -0.68 1.33
CA VAL A 76 -8.15 -2.04 1.76
C VAL A 76 -6.72 -2.08 2.32
N SER A 77 -5.76 -1.42 1.67
CA SER A 77 -4.39 -1.32 2.18
C SER A 77 -4.33 -0.63 3.55
N GLY A 78 -5.11 0.43 3.78
CA GLY A 78 -5.20 1.09 5.08
C GLY A 78 -5.76 0.17 6.17
N LEU A 79 -6.85 -0.54 5.88
CA LEU A 79 -7.47 -1.48 6.81
C LEU A 79 -6.53 -2.64 7.17
N VAL A 80 -5.86 -3.22 6.17
CA VAL A 80 -4.88 -4.29 6.39
C VAL A 80 -3.67 -3.78 7.17
N GLY A 81 -3.22 -2.54 6.93
CA GLY A 81 -2.18 -1.90 7.73
C GLY A 81 -2.54 -1.82 9.22
N ILE A 82 -3.78 -1.45 9.56
CA ILE A 82 -4.25 -1.44 10.96
C ILE A 82 -4.26 -2.85 11.54
N LEU A 83 -4.75 -3.84 10.79
CA LEU A 83 -4.75 -5.24 11.24
C LEU A 83 -3.34 -5.77 11.50
N VAL A 84 -2.35 -5.37 10.68
CA VAL A 84 -0.94 -5.71 10.90
C VAL A 84 -0.43 -5.08 12.20
N VAL A 85 -0.71 -3.81 12.46
CA VAL A 85 -0.32 -3.14 13.73
C VAL A 85 -0.91 -3.88 14.94
N VAL A 86 -2.20 -4.20 14.89
CA VAL A 86 -2.89 -4.92 15.97
C VAL A 86 -2.31 -6.31 16.16
N SER A 87 -2.04 -7.02 15.06
CA SER A 87 -1.41 -8.36 15.07
C SER A 87 -0.01 -8.31 15.68
N THR A 88 0.83 -7.37 15.26
CA THR A 88 2.20 -7.21 15.76
C THR A 88 2.21 -6.82 17.24
N TYR A 89 1.32 -5.93 17.67
CA TYR A 89 1.16 -5.59 19.09
C TYR A 89 0.67 -6.78 19.92
N GLY A 90 -0.31 -7.54 19.40
CA GLY A 90 -0.82 -8.75 20.05
C GLY A 90 0.25 -9.82 20.21
N VAL A 91 1.02 -10.11 19.15
CA VAL A 91 2.11 -11.09 19.18
C VAL A 91 3.22 -10.66 20.14
N THR A 92 3.64 -9.40 20.11
CA THR A 92 4.71 -8.89 20.98
C THR A 92 4.31 -8.83 22.45
N SER A 93 3.02 -8.60 22.75
CA SER A 93 2.51 -8.56 24.12
C SER A 93 2.30 -9.97 24.70
N LEU A 94 1.80 -10.92 23.92
CA LEU A 94 1.46 -12.27 24.41
C LEU A 94 2.63 -13.28 24.32
N PHE A 95 3.53 -13.14 23.35
CA PHE A 95 4.54 -14.16 23.03
C PHE A 95 5.99 -13.68 23.18
N ARG A 96 6.29 -12.89 24.22
CA ARG A 96 7.63 -12.33 24.51
C ARG A 96 8.79 -13.35 24.54
N ILE A 97 8.51 -14.64 24.75
CA ILE A 97 9.54 -15.68 24.87
C ILE A 97 9.91 -16.30 23.50
N ARG A 98 9.06 -16.21 22.46
CA ARG A 98 9.33 -16.84 21.15
C ARG A 98 9.82 -15.82 20.13
N LYS A 99 11.14 -15.76 19.95
CA LYS A 99 11.80 -14.84 19.01
C LYS A 99 11.35 -15.05 17.56
N ASP A 100 11.08 -16.28 17.14
CA ASP A 100 10.68 -16.59 15.75
C ASP A 100 9.37 -15.91 15.35
N ALA A 101 8.34 -15.97 16.22
CA ALA A 101 7.06 -15.31 15.96
C ALA A 101 7.17 -13.78 15.97
N MET A 102 8.08 -13.23 16.80
CA MET A 102 8.36 -11.80 16.81
C MET A 102 9.04 -11.36 15.52
N TRP A 103 10.01 -12.12 15.00
CA TRP A 103 10.66 -11.83 13.72
C TRP A 103 9.67 -11.79 12.57
N TYR A 104 8.74 -12.75 12.50
CA TYR A 104 7.69 -12.73 11.48
C TYR A 104 6.75 -11.54 11.63
N ALA A 105 6.28 -11.24 12.85
CA ALA A 105 5.36 -10.13 13.09
C ALA A 105 5.99 -8.75 12.79
N TRP A 106 7.24 -8.54 13.18
CA TRP A 106 7.99 -7.32 12.87
C TRP A 106 8.40 -7.24 11.40
N GLY A 107 8.71 -8.38 10.77
CA GLY A 107 8.97 -8.47 9.34
C GLY A 107 7.74 -8.05 8.53
N THR A 108 6.56 -8.61 8.83
CA THR A 108 5.30 -8.22 8.17
C THR A 108 5.00 -6.74 8.37
N PHE A 109 5.18 -6.21 9.59
CA PHE A 109 5.04 -4.78 9.86
C PHE A 109 5.97 -3.96 8.97
N PHE A 110 7.26 -4.25 8.97
CA PHE A 110 8.25 -3.52 8.19
C PHE A 110 7.95 -3.53 6.68
N PHE A 111 7.68 -4.70 6.10
CA PHE A 111 7.39 -4.81 4.67
C PHE A 111 6.08 -4.14 4.27
N THR A 112 5.06 -4.18 5.13
CA THR A 112 3.78 -3.48 4.89
C THR A 112 3.99 -1.97 4.79
N PHE A 113 4.74 -1.39 5.72
CA PHE A 113 5.03 0.04 5.73
C PHE A 113 5.97 0.44 4.59
N LEU A 114 6.95 -0.40 4.27
CA LEU A 114 7.81 -0.21 3.10
C LEU A 114 6.98 -0.19 1.82
N GLN A 115 6.03 -1.12 1.65
CA GLN A 115 5.12 -1.16 0.51
C GLN A 115 4.26 0.11 0.42
N ALA A 116 3.72 0.59 1.54
CA ALA A 116 2.94 1.82 1.58
C ALA A 116 3.79 3.05 1.18
N ALA A 117 5.04 3.13 1.68
CA ALA A 117 5.97 4.19 1.34
C ALA A 117 6.37 4.16 -0.15
N LEU A 118 6.64 2.97 -0.70
CA LEU A 118 6.91 2.80 -2.13
C LEU A 118 5.72 3.20 -3.00
N GLY A 119 4.49 2.90 -2.56
CA GLY A 119 3.27 3.36 -3.23
C GLY A 119 3.15 4.88 -3.28
N ALA A 120 3.39 5.56 -2.15
CA ALA A 120 3.40 7.02 -2.10
C ALA A 120 4.52 7.64 -2.95
N LEU A 121 5.72 7.05 -2.90
CA LEU A 121 6.84 7.46 -3.73
C LEU A 121 6.54 7.31 -5.22
N ALA A 122 5.85 6.24 -5.62
CA ALA A 122 5.45 6.04 -7.00
C ALA A 122 4.53 7.17 -7.50
N VAL A 123 3.63 7.70 -6.66
CA VAL A 123 2.79 8.86 -7.00
C VAL A 123 3.65 10.12 -7.17
N ALA A 124 4.59 10.35 -6.25
CA ALA A 124 5.47 11.53 -6.28
C ALA A 124 6.39 11.54 -7.52
N ILE A 125 6.95 10.38 -7.88
CA ILE A 125 7.79 10.24 -9.08
C ILE A 125 6.97 10.55 -10.34
N ARG A 126 5.74 10.05 -10.43
CA ARG A 126 4.85 10.33 -11.58
C ARG A 126 4.58 11.83 -11.74
N ARG A 127 4.25 12.52 -10.64
CA ARG A 127 4.06 13.98 -10.63
C ARG A 127 5.25 14.72 -11.22
N ASN A 128 6.46 14.37 -10.77
CA ASN A 128 7.69 15.03 -11.23
C ASN A 128 7.97 14.74 -12.71
N ALA A 129 7.69 13.52 -13.18
CA ALA A 129 7.85 13.14 -14.57
C ALA A 129 6.90 13.93 -15.50
N GLU A 130 5.63 14.11 -15.10
CA GLU A 130 4.68 14.93 -15.85
C GLU A 130 5.12 16.40 -15.91
N GLN A 131 5.59 16.97 -14.79
CA GLN A 131 6.10 18.35 -14.75
C GLN A 131 7.34 18.53 -15.64
N ALA A 132 8.23 17.54 -15.68
CA ALA A 132 9.42 17.56 -16.53
C ALA A 132 9.03 17.52 -18.02
N GLN A 133 8.04 16.72 -18.39
CA GLN A 133 7.54 16.65 -19.77
C GLN A 133 6.89 17.97 -20.22
N LEU A 134 6.08 18.61 -19.37
CA LEU A 134 5.49 19.92 -19.67
C LEU A 134 6.54 21.02 -19.85
N SER A 135 7.57 21.01 -19.01
CA SER A 135 8.70 21.96 -19.11
C SER A 135 9.50 21.76 -20.39
N PHE A 136 9.72 20.50 -20.80
CA PHE A 136 10.37 20.18 -22.06
C PHE A 136 9.51 20.57 -23.28
N ALA A 137 8.20 20.29 -23.23
CA ALA A 137 7.27 20.62 -24.31
C ALA A 137 7.18 22.15 -24.55
N SER A 138 7.04 22.93 -23.47
CA SER A 138 6.98 24.40 -23.55
C SER A 138 8.27 25.03 -24.10
N THR A 139 9.44 24.55 -23.65
CA THR A 139 10.74 25.01 -24.19
C THR A 139 10.92 24.67 -25.66
N GLN A 140 10.46 23.50 -26.10
CA GLN A 140 10.50 23.11 -27.52
C GLN A 140 9.53 23.94 -28.37
N GLN A 141 8.36 24.28 -27.83
CA GLN A 141 7.40 25.16 -28.49
C GLN A 141 7.96 26.59 -28.64
N LEU A 142 8.59 27.13 -27.59
CA LEU A 142 9.25 28.45 -27.65
C LEU A 142 10.39 28.48 -28.66
N LYS A 143 11.23 27.43 -28.72
CA LYS A 143 12.27 27.32 -29.76
C LYS A 143 11.71 27.30 -31.17
N ARG A 144 10.54 26.68 -31.39
CA ARG A 144 9.85 26.68 -32.70
C ARG A 144 9.25 28.04 -33.06
N LEU A 145 8.81 28.83 -32.08
CA LEU A 145 8.22 30.16 -32.28
C LEU A 145 9.28 31.28 -32.33
N ALA A 146 10.49 31.05 -31.81
CA ALA A 146 11.59 32.02 -31.82
C ALA A 146 11.90 32.67 -33.19
N PRO A 147 11.90 31.96 -34.35
CA PRO A 147 12.10 32.60 -35.65
C PRO A 147 10.91 33.45 -36.13
N LEU A 148 9.70 33.24 -35.62
CA LEU A 148 8.49 33.98 -36.01
C LEU A 148 8.36 35.33 -35.29
N VAL A 149 9.00 35.48 -34.12
CA VAL A 149 9.00 36.73 -33.33
C VAL A 149 10.17 37.65 -33.70
N LYS A 150 11.12 37.16 -34.51
CA LYS A 150 12.29 37.91 -34.99
C LYS A 150 12.08 38.59 -36.36
N MET A 151 10.85 38.60 -36.88
CA MET A 151 10.43 39.35 -38.07
C MET A 151 9.66 40.60 -37.65
#